data_AF-A0A3N7DWK9-F1
#
_entry.id   AF-A0A3N7DWK9-F1
#
_cell.length_a   1.000
_cell.length_b   1.000
_cell.length_c   1.000
_cell.angle_alpha   90.00
_cell.angle_beta   90.00
_cell.angle_gamma   90.00
#
_symmetry.space_group_name_H-M   'P 1'
#
loop_
_entity.id
_entity.type
_entity.pdbx_description
1 polymer ?
#
loop_
_entity_poly.entity_id
_entity_poly.type
_entity_poly.pdbx_seq_one_letter_code
_entity_poly.pdbx_strand_id
1 'polypeptide(L)'
;SSPFQTNITAQRRGIPLTPAYGHSAQAKPTSKGVQTATVVGPAGEEVHTDELGRIKVQFHWQRPDEHPSIGAKLDDTSSCWLRVAMPSAGAGWGHQFIPRIGQEVLVDFIEGDIDRPVIVGVLYNGSHATPAFSGAGALPANKTLSGIKSKEHQGGQYNELLFDDTPGEVRAKLSSEPGKTQLNQGYLTHPRSNGKAQPRGDGFELRTDQHGAIRAGHGLLLSTEAQNGAAGKQLARDHAQSQLDAALSLSQSLAEVATGQLADTMETGPDGIKPDNGKDGKKDSGHLQHHAAALHAWEAGSNTDKDGKTAKDQAGQQPLLILSGPAGIASLTEQSQTISAGSNLNLIAQRDSNETTGRRWLHNVGQHISLFVAGVKDQIALKLIAAKGKVQVQAQSDAMEITADKDLTITSAKGKQQFNGKKEILLTSGGAYVRIKDGKIELHAPGTVSFKGGSHDWSGPDSMNIPMPIFPKEVCIPCLLRSAKAGSAFSQVQ
;
A
#
# COMPACT_ATOMS: atom_id res chain seq x y z
N SER A 1 64.18 45.48 -82.06
CA SER A 1 63.61 44.74 -80.91
C SER A 1 62.75 45.71 -80.12
N SER A 2 61.53 45.34 -79.74
CA SER A 2 60.68 46.19 -78.88
C SER A 2 61.32 46.31 -77.49
N PRO A 3 61.29 47.49 -76.85
CA PRO A 3 61.82 47.64 -75.50
C PRO A 3 60.97 46.85 -74.50
N PHE A 4 61.62 46.06 -73.66
CA PHE A 4 60.98 45.39 -72.53
C PHE A 4 60.58 46.45 -71.49
N GLN A 5 59.32 46.45 -71.09
CA GLN A 5 58.81 47.30 -70.01
C GLN A 5 58.17 46.41 -68.94
N THR A 6 58.50 46.66 -67.68
CA THR A 6 57.88 46.00 -66.53
C THR A 6 57.52 47.04 -65.47
N ASN A 7 56.42 46.80 -64.76
CA ASN A 7 56.03 47.56 -63.58
C ASN A 7 56.19 46.66 -62.36
N ILE A 8 56.95 47.13 -61.37
CA ILE A 8 57.24 46.39 -60.15
C ILE A 8 56.53 47.10 -58.99
N THR A 9 55.71 46.35 -58.25
CA THR A 9 55.21 46.77 -56.93
C THR A 9 56.14 46.19 -55.88
N ALA A 10 56.70 47.04 -55.01
CA ALA A 10 57.69 46.65 -54.01
C ALA A 10 57.25 47.03 -52.59
N GLN A 11 57.76 46.32 -51.58
CA GLN A 11 57.59 46.64 -50.16
C GLN A 11 58.95 46.69 -49.45
N ARG A 12 59.01 47.29 -48.25
CA ARG A 12 60.28 47.37 -47.49
C ARG A 12 60.79 45.97 -47.13
N ARG A 13 62.09 45.75 -47.35
CA ARG A 13 62.79 44.52 -46.96
C ARG A 13 62.64 44.29 -45.45
N GLY A 14 62.20 43.10 -45.07
CA GLY A 14 61.96 42.72 -43.67
C GLY A 14 60.51 42.84 -43.21
N ILE A 15 59.61 43.42 -44.02
CA ILE A 15 58.17 43.34 -43.78
C ILE A 15 57.65 42.04 -44.42
N PRO A 16 56.99 41.14 -43.68
CA PRO A 16 56.32 39.98 -44.26
C PRO A 16 55.22 40.40 -45.23
N LEU A 17 55.21 39.84 -46.44
CA LEU A 17 54.10 40.03 -47.37
C LEU A 17 52.87 39.26 -46.83
N THR A 18 51.76 39.96 -46.60
CA THR A 18 50.49 39.34 -46.17
C THR A 18 49.35 39.78 -47.09
N PRO A 19 48.43 38.87 -47.48
CA PRO A 19 47.26 39.24 -48.29
C PRO A 19 46.31 40.17 -47.54
N ALA A 20 45.63 41.05 -48.27
CA ALA A 20 44.53 41.84 -47.75
C ALA A 20 43.26 40.95 -47.66
N TYR A 21 42.97 40.42 -46.47
CA TYR A 21 41.84 39.50 -46.26
C TYR A 21 40.50 40.18 -45.96
N GLY A 22 40.50 41.43 -45.51
CA GLY A 22 39.26 42.15 -45.17
C GLY A 22 38.58 42.80 -46.37
N HIS A 23 37.25 42.69 -46.45
CA HIS A 23 36.40 43.39 -47.43
C HIS A 23 36.73 43.14 -48.91
N SER A 24 37.37 42.02 -49.23
CA SER A 24 37.62 41.58 -50.61
C SER A 24 36.59 40.55 -51.04
N ALA A 25 36.49 40.29 -52.36
CA ALA A 25 35.70 39.18 -52.90
C ALA A 25 36.19 37.79 -52.42
N GLN A 26 37.38 37.72 -51.81
CA GLN A 26 37.98 36.52 -51.24
C GLN A 26 37.82 36.44 -49.72
N ALA A 27 37.06 37.36 -49.12
CA ALA A 27 36.73 37.28 -47.71
C ALA A 27 35.94 35.98 -47.41
N LYS A 28 36.08 35.47 -46.18
CA LYS A 28 35.40 34.26 -45.74
C LYS A 28 33.88 34.40 -45.93
N PRO A 29 33.18 33.41 -46.53
CA PRO A 29 31.73 33.43 -46.65
C PRO A 29 31.08 33.42 -45.26
N THR A 30 30.00 34.18 -45.11
CA THR A 30 29.20 34.23 -43.88
C THR A 30 27.82 33.65 -44.13
N SER A 31 27.23 33.05 -43.09
CA SER A 31 25.83 32.68 -43.11
C SER A 31 24.96 33.94 -43.06
N LYS A 32 23.93 33.98 -43.90
CA LYS A 32 22.95 35.08 -43.95
C LYS A 32 21.82 34.93 -42.93
N GLY A 33 21.79 33.82 -42.19
CA GLY A 33 20.77 33.52 -41.20
C GLY A 33 20.77 32.04 -40.80
N VAL A 34 19.75 31.65 -40.05
CA VAL A 34 19.55 30.24 -39.66
C VAL A 34 19.16 29.38 -40.85
N GLN A 35 19.55 28.10 -40.81
CA GLN A 35 19.19 27.11 -41.82
C GLN A 35 18.66 25.84 -41.15
N THR A 36 17.87 25.06 -41.87
CA THR A 36 17.47 23.72 -41.42
C THR A 36 18.46 22.68 -41.94
N ALA A 37 18.65 21.61 -41.19
CA ALA A 37 19.45 20.45 -41.58
C ALA A 37 18.80 19.16 -41.08
N THR A 38 19.17 18.02 -41.67
CA THR A 38 18.70 16.69 -41.25
C THR A 38 19.74 16.05 -40.35
N VAL A 39 19.35 15.51 -39.20
CA VAL A 39 20.23 14.76 -38.31
C VAL A 39 20.65 13.44 -38.97
N VAL A 40 21.93 13.10 -38.94
CA VAL A 40 22.51 11.91 -39.59
C VAL A 40 23.40 11.11 -38.65
N GLY A 41 23.67 9.86 -39.01
CA GLY A 41 24.54 8.96 -38.28
C GLY A 41 24.78 7.66 -39.04
N PRO A 42 25.44 6.67 -38.41
CA PRO A 42 25.73 5.40 -39.04
C PRO A 42 24.48 4.64 -39.44
N ALA A 43 24.58 3.79 -40.47
CA ALA A 43 23.47 2.96 -40.90
C ALA A 43 23.00 2.01 -39.78
N GLY A 44 21.69 1.92 -39.56
CA GLY A 44 21.08 1.07 -38.54
C GLY A 44 20.94 1.72 -37.16
N GLU A 45 21.56 2.88 -36.95
CA GLU A 45 21.40 3.64 -35.70
C GLU A 45 20.15 4.51 -35.72
N GLU A 46 19.55 4.72 -34.54
CA GLU A 46 18.47 5.70 -34.35
C GLU A 46 18.98 7.01 -33.71
N VAL A 47 20.06 6.92 -32.92
CA VAL A 47 20.66 8.05 -32.19
C VAL A 47 22.17 8.01 -32.37
N HIS A 48 22.77 9.12 -32.80
CA HIS A 48 24.23 9.23 -32.92
C HIS A 48 24.70 10.50 -32.20
N THR A 49 25.37 10.31 -31.06
CA THR A 49 25.85 11.40 -30.19
C THR A 49 27.20 11.03 -29.57
N ASP A 50 27.96 12.04 -29.16
CA ASP A 50 29.20 11.89 -28.38
C ASP A 50 29.03 12.23 -26.89
N GLU A 51 30.13 12.23 -26.12
CA GLU A 51 30.15 12.48 -24.66
C GLU A 51 29.67 13.89 -24.28
N LEU A 52 29.61 14.82 -25.24
CA LEU A 52 29.16 16.20 -25.03
C LEU A 52 27.71 16.41 -25.46
N GLY A 53 27.00 15.35 -25.89
CA GLY A 53 25.63 15.46 -26.39
C GLY A 53 25.55 16.15 -27.76
N ARG A 54 26.63 16.15 -28.54
CA ARG A 54 26.67 16.73 -29.89
C ARG A 54 26.11 15.73 -30.89
N ILE A 55 25.58 16.24 -32.01
CA ILE A 55 25.06 15.42 -33.11
C ILE A 55 25.77 15.76 -34.42
N LYS A 56 25.56 14.95 -35.46
CA LYS A 56 25.95 15.26 -36.83
C LYS A 56 24.72 15.50 -37.69
N VAL A 57 24.87 16.33 -38.73
CA VAL A 57 23.80 16.72 -39.63
C VAL A 57 24.27 16.66 -41.09
N GLN A 58 23.32 16.66 -42.02
CA GLN A 58 23.57 17.03 -43.41
C GLN A 58 22.73 18.27 -43.75
N PHE A 59 23.40 19.29 -44.25
CA PHE A 59 22.77 20.51 -44.76
C PHE A 59 22.20 20.27 -46.16
N HIS A 60 21.11 20.98 -46.47
CA HIS A 60 20.39 20.81 -47.74
C HIS A 60 21.20 21.22 -48.99
N TRP A 61 22.23 22.05 -48.81
CA TRP A 61 23.11 22.49 -49.90
C TRP A 61 24.26 21.52 -50.19
N GLN A 62 24.53 20.54 -49.32
CA GLN A 62 25.58 19.56 -49.52
C GLN A 62 25.17 18.57 -50.62
N ARG A 63 25.94 18.54 -51.72
CA ARG A 63 25.66 17.71 -52.90
C ARG A 63 26.67 16.56 -53.00
N PRO A 64 26.23 15.29 -53.17
CA PRO A 64 27.13 14.15 -53.33
C PRO A 64 28.19 14.34 -54.44
N ASP A 65 27.81 14.96 -55.55
CA ASP A 65 28.70 15.18 -56.70
C ASP A 65 29.86 16.15 -56.40
N GLU A 66 29.65 17.10 -55.47
CA GLU A 66 30.67 18.05 -55.00
C GLU A 66 31.51 17.48 -53.85
N HIS A 67 31.07 16.34 -53.28
CA HIS A 67 31.62 15.71 -52.08
C HIS A 67 31.84 14.19 -52.29
N PRO A 68 32.67 13.78 -53.27
CA PRO A 68 32.79 12.37 -53.67
C PRO A 68 33.40 11.46 -52.59
N SER A 69 34.19 12.00 -51.67
CA SER A 69 34.84 11.26 -50.59
C SER A 69 34.05 11.31 -49.28
N ILE A 70 33.76 12.50 -48.77
CA ILE A 70 33.09 12.77 -47.49
C ILE A 70 32.24 14.04 -47.58
N GLY A 71 31.20 14.17 -46.74
CA GLY A 71 30.50 15.44 -46.53
C GLY A 71 29.11 15.58 -47.19
N ALA A 72 28.55 14.54 -47.81
CA ALA A 72 27.19 14.61 -48.38
C ALA A 72 26.52 13.23 -48.58
N LYS A 73 26.81 12.25 -47.71
CA LYS A 73 26.37 10.84 -47.89
C LYS A 73 25.15 10.44 -47.04
N LEU A 74 24.58 11.37 -46.29
CA LEU A 74 23.53 11.16 -45.28
C LEU A 74 23.95 10.17 -44.19
N ASP A 75 25.24 10.16 -43.87
CA ASP A 75 25.86 9.31 -42.84
C ASP A 75 26.67 10.15 -41.83
N ASP A 76 27.36 9.47 -40.92
CA ASP A 76 28.21 10.09 -39.89
C ASP A 76 29.44 10.82 -40.43
N THR A 77 29.68 10.85 -41.75
CA THR A 77 30.75 11.61 -42.38
C THR A 77 30.26 12.92 -43.00
N SER A 78 28.98 13.27 -42.86
CA SER A 78 28.36 14.43 -43.51
C SER A 78 28.72 15.78 -42.87
N SER A 79 29.03 15.81 -41.57
CA SER A 79 29.45 17.03 -40.86
C SER A 79 30.42 16.76 -39.72
N CYS A 80 30.97 17.84 -39.14
CA CYS A 80 31.56 17.81 -37.82
C CYS A 80 30.49 17.59 -36.72
N TRP A 81 30.92 17.52 -35.47
CA TRP A 81 30.03 17.48 -34.31
C TRP A 81 29.46 18.86 -33.98
N LEU A 82 28.14 18.98 -33.97
CA LEU A 82 27.40 20.20 -33.65
C LEU A 82 26.82 20.14 -32.24
N ARG A 83 27.01 21.20 -31.47
CA ARG A 83 26.39 21.35 -30.13
C ARG A 83 24.90 21.61 -30.26
N VAL A 84 24.13 21.10 -29.29
CA VAL A 84 22.68 21.29 -29.22
C VAL A 84 22.32 22.20 -28.05
N ALA A 85 21.59 23.28 -28.35
CA ALA A 85 21.03 24.16 -27.33
C ALA A 85 19.92 23.43 -26.55
N MET A 86 20.00 23.48 -25.22
CA MET A 86 19.03 22.87 -24.31
C MET A 86 18.30 23.96 -23.53
N PRO A 87 17.03 23.78 -23.14
CA PRO A 87 16.28 24.78 -22.36
C PRO A 87 16.94 25.17 -21.03
N SER A 88 17.68 24.24 -20.40
CA SER A 88 18.54 24.51 -19.24
C SER A 88 19.74 23.57 -19.29
N ALA A 89 20.93 24.11 -19.02
CA ALA A 89 22.18 23.34 -18.98
C ALA A 89 23.10 23.86 -17.86
N GLY A 90 23.50 22.98 -16.96
CA GLY A 90 24.43 23.26 -15.88
C GLY A 90 25.44 22.13 -15.67
N ALA A 91 26.32 22.29 -14.67
CA ALA A 91 27.34 21.28 -14.35
C ALA A 91 26.70 20.03 -13.73
N GLY A 92 26.33 19.05 -14.57
CA GLY A 92 25.74 17.77 -14.15
C GLY A 92 24.22 17.78 -13.95
N TRP A 93 23.52 18.82 -14.42
CA TRP A 93 22.06 18.93 -14.32
C TRP A 93 21.48 19.76 -15.48
N GLY A 94 20.21 19.55 -15.83
CA GLY A 94 19.54 20.28 -16.91
C GLY A 94 18.63 19.38 -17.76
N HIS A 95 18.31 19.85 -18.97
CA HIS A 95 17.54 19.10 -19.96
C HIS A 95 18.48 18.38 -20.92
N GLN A 96 18.09 17.17 -21.35
CA GLN A 96 18.80 16.44 -22.38
C GLN A 96 17.82 15.72 -23.30
N PHE A 97 17.54 16.34 -24.45
CA PHE A 97 16.73 15.77 -25.52
C PHE A 97 17.58 15.70 -26.79
N ILE A 98 18.27 14.58 -26.98
CA ILE A 98 19.17 14.40 -28.14
C ILE A 98 18.32 14.23 -29.41
N PRO A 99 18.49 15.09 -30.43
CA PRO A 99 17.83 14.90 -31.72
C PRO A 99 18.23 13.57 -32.35
N ARG A 100 17.25 12.83 -32.86
CA ARG A 100 17.41 11.50 -33.46
C ARG A 100 17.68 11.61 -34.96
N ILE A 101 18.33 10.60 -35.53
CA ILE A 101 18.61 10.52 -36.97
C ILE A 101 17.31 10.66 -37.75
N GLY A 102 17.34 11.48 -38.81
CA GLY A 102 16.19 11.81 -39.65
C GLY A 102 15.37 13.02 -39.18
N GLN A 103 15.52 13.47 -37.93
CA GLN A 103 14.83 14.68 -37.45
C GLN A 103 15.36 15.94 -38.14
N GLU A 104 14.51 16.96 -38.24
CA GLU A 104 14.88 18.27 -38.75
C GLU A 104 15.28 19.19 -37.60
N VAL A 105 16.43 19.83 -37.74
CA VAL A 105 17.00 20.74 -36.76
C VAL A 105 17.25 22.11 -37.35
N LEU A 106 17.12 23.14 -36.52
CA LEU A 106 17.47 24.51 -36.86
C LEU A 106 18.92 24.77 -36.44
N VAL A 107 19.75 25.15 -37.40
CA VAL A 107 21.19 25.42 -37.25
C VAL A 107 21.44 26.92 -37.38
N ASP A 108 22.06 27.49 -36.35
CA ASP A 108 22.62 28.85 -36.39
C ASP A 108 24.15 28.78 -36.47
N PHE A 109 24.78 29.90 -36.77
CA PHE A 109 26.22 30.01 -37.01
C PHE A 109 26.80 31.11 -36.15
N ILE A 110 27.68 30.77 -35.21
CA ILE A 110 28.22 31.71 -34.22
C ILE A 110 28.99 32.83 -34.95
N GLU A 111 28.59 34.09 -34.75
CA GLU A 111 29.10 35.27 -35.49
C GLU A 111 28.91 35.20 -37.02
N GLY A 112 27.93 34.41 -37.49
CA GLY A 112 27.71 34.17 -38.92
C GLY A 112 28.79 33.32 -39.58
N ASP A 113 29.70 32.70 -38.81
CA ASP A 113 30.78 31.87 -39.33
C ASP A 113 30.25 30.47 -39.72
N ILE A 114 30.29 30.16 -41.02
CA ILE A 114 29.81 28.87 -41.56
C ILE A 114 30.56 27.65 -40.99
N ASP A 115 31.77 27.84 -40.44
CA ASP A 115 32.56 26.79 -39.82
C ASP A 115 32.22 26.58 -38.32
N ARG A 116 31.30 27.38 -37.76
CA ARG A 116 30.90 27.33 -36.34
C ARG A 116 29.39 27.09 -36.16
N PRO A 117 28.85 25.98 -36.70
CA PRO A 117 27.43 25.67 -36.57
C PRO A 117 27.05 25.25 -35.14
N VAL A 118 25.84 25.62 -34.73
CA VAL A 118 25.21 25.23 -33.46
C VAL A 118 23.73 24.97 -33.69
N ILE A 119 23.21 23.87 -33.13
CA ILE A 119 21.78 23.56 -33.20
C ILE A 119 21.05 24.40 -32.15
N VAL A 120 20.04 25.15 -32.59
CA VAL A 120 19.25 26.07 -31.75
C VAL A 120 17.79 25.65 -31.61
N GLY A 121 17.34 24.63 -32.34
CA GLY A 121 15.99 24.11 -32.25
C GLY A 121 15.77 22.81 -33.02
N VAL A 122 14.63 22.17 -32.78
CA VAL A 122 14.13 20.98 -33.49
C VAL A 122 12.76 21.31 -34.05
N LEU A 123 12.49 20.91 -35.29
CA LEU A 123 11.26 21.25 -36.01
C LEU A 123 10.49 19.99 -36.39
N TYR A 124 9.16 20.09 -36.26
CA TYR A 124 8.24 19.14 -36.90
C TYR A 124 8.04 19.53 -38.37
N ASN A 125 7.76 18.54 -39.21
CA ASN A 125 7.53 18.73 -40.64
C ASN A 125 6.54 17.69 -41.18
N GLY A 126 6.41 17.58 -42.51
CA GLY A 126 5.46 16.67 -43.15
C GLY A 126 5.74 15.17 -42.93
N SER A 127 6.99 14.78 -42.69
CA SER A 127 7.37 13.39 -42.37
C SER A 127 7.49 13.13 -40.86
N HIS A 128 7.73 14.18 -40.07
CA HIS A 128 7.82 14.14 -38.62
C HIS A 128 6.72 15.03 -38.02
N ALA A 129 5.52 14.48 -37.91
CA ALA A 129 4.37 15.21 -37.39
C ALA A 129 4.49 15.51 -35.89
N THR A 130 3.75 16.53 -35.44
CA THR A 130 3.59 16.86 -34.01
C THR A 130 3.04 15.66 -33.22
N PRO A 131 3.31 15.54 -31.90
CA PRO A 131 2.88 14.38 -31.13
C PRO A 131 1.36 14.26 -31.08
N ALA A 132 0.85 13.07 -31.43
CA ALA A 132 -0.50 12.66 -31.05
C ALA A 132 -0.46 12.15 -29.60
N PHE A 133 -0.84 13.01 -28.65
CA PHE A 133 -0.91 12.63 -27.24
C PHE A 133 -1.96 11.55 -27.00
N SER A 134 -1.65 10.61 -26.11
CA SER A 134 -2.48 9.43 -25.83
C SER A 134 -2.79 8.55 -27.05
N GLY A 135 -2.01 8.69 -28.13
CA GLY A 135 -2.17 7.92 -29.36
C GLY A 135 -3.47 8.20 -30.14
N ALA A 136 -4.17 9.29 -29.83
CA ALA A 136 -5.46 9.61 -30.47
C ALA A 136 -5.57 11.10 -30.85
N GLY A 137 -6.27 11.34 -31.96
CA GLY A 137 -6.48 12.68 -32.50
C GLY A 137 -5.21 13.34 -33.03
N ALA A 138 -5.37 14.59 -33.46
CA ALA A 138 -4.28 15.40 -34.02
C ALA A 138 -4.61 16.89 -33.88
N LEU A 139 -3.61 17.73 -34.14
CA LEU A 139 -3.84 19.15 -34.38
C LEU A 139 -4.61 19.35 -35.70
N PRO A 140 -5.41 20.43 -35.84
CA PRO A 140 -5.67 21.47 -34.83
C PRO A 140 -6.79 21.11 -33.83
N ALA A 141 -7.43 19.95 -33.96
CA ALA A 141 -8.59 19.61 -33.14
C ALA A 141 -8.22 19.46 -31.65
N ASN A 142 -7.04 18.90 -31.36
CA ASN A 142 -6.52 18.71 -30.00
C ASN A 142 -5.59 19.86 -29.56
N LYS A 143 -5.87 21.11 -29.97
CA LYS A 143 -5.05 22.30 -29.67
C LYS A 143 -4.90 22.67 -28.19
N THR A 144 -5.75 22.12 -27.32
CA THR A 144 -5.71 22.31 -25.86
C THR A 144 -4.80 21.31 -25.15
N LEU A 145 -4.21 20.36 -25.89
CA LEU A 145 -3.25 19.40 -25.34
C LEU A 145 -1.82 19.94 -25.45
N SER A 146 -1.06 19.82 -24.37
CA SER A 146 0.36 20.15 -24.32
C SER A 146 1.14 19.12 -23.51
N GLY A 147 2.46 18.99 -23.72
CA GLY A 147 3.24 18.01 -22.98
C GLY A 147 4.51 17.51 -23.67
N ILE A 148 5.03 16.40 -23.14
CA ILE A 148 6.23 15.72 -23.62
C ILE A 148 5.83 14.27 -23.92
N LYS A 149 6.08 13.82 -25.16
CA LYS A 149 5.93 12.42 -25.55
C LYS A 149 7.28 11.91 -26.04
N SER A 150 7.81 10.88 -25.37
CA SER A 150 9.03 10.22 -25.80
C SER A 150 8.73 9.14 -26.84
N LYS A 151 9.77 8.44 -27.28
CA LYS A 151 9.68 7.21 -28.07
C LYS A 151 10.71 6.24 -27.50
N GLU A 152 10.34 4.97 -27.39
CA GLU A 152 11.27 3.87 -27.13
C GLU A 152 12.43 3.89 -28.14
N HIS A 153 13.63 3.52 -27.71
CA HIS A 153 14.78 3.40 -28.60
C HIS A 153 14.66 2.08 -29.36
N GLN A 154 14.72 2.13 -30.70
CA GLN A 154 14.55 0.99 -31.59
C GLN A 154 13.24 0.22 -31.40
N GLY A 155 12.21 0.88 -30.85
CA GLY A 155 10.93 0.27 -30.52
C GLY A 155 9.73 1.19 -30.77
N GLY A 156 8.56 0.76 -30.28
CA GLY A 156 7.26 1.39 -30.54
C GLY A 156 6.56 1.98 -29.31
N GLN A 157 7.08 1.72 -28.11
CA GLN A 157 6.51 2.22 -26.85
C GLN A 157 6.85 3.70 -26.63
N TYR A 158 6.25 4.34 -25.63
CA TYR A 158 6.54 5.73 -25.26
C TYR A 158 6.22 6.02 -23.79
N ASN A 159 6.82 7.09 -23.29
CA ASN A 159 6.41 7.77 -22.07
C ASN A 159 5.74 9.10 -22.44
N GLU A 160 4.81 9.55 -21.62
CA GLU A 160 4.05 10.76 -21.87
C GLU A 160 3.78 11.52 -20.57
N LEU A 161 4.13 12.81 -20.56
CA LEU A 161 3.59 13.82 -19.66
C LEU A 161 2.62 14.67 -20.49
N LEU A 162 1.35 14.72 -20.11
CA LEU A 162 0.28 15.41 -20.83
C LEU A 162 -0.47 16.35 -19.89
N PHE A 163 -0.68 17.57 -20.35
CA PHE A 163 -1.61 18.55 -19.80
C PHE A 163 -2.75 18.76 -20.81
N ASP A 164 -3.99 18.76 -20.33
CA ASP A 164 -5.17 19.06 -21.14
C ASP A 164 -5.83 20.30 -20.53
N ASP A 165 -5.74 21.42 -21.23
CA ASP A 165 -6.24 22.73 -20.82
C ASP A 165 -7.65 23.02 -21.37
N THR A 166 -8.39 21.96 -21.73
CA THR A 166 -9.77 22.12 -22.20
C THR A 166 -10.63 22.72 -21.09
N PRO A 167 -11.37 23.83 -21.34
CA PRO A 167 -12.17 24.50 -20.32
C PRO A 167 -13.14 23.54 -19.62
N GLY A 168 -13.10 23.49 -18.28
CA GLY A 168 -13.93 22.60 -17.48
C GLY A 168 -13.45 21.14 -17.42
N GLU A 169 -12.39 20.79 -18.15
CA GLU A 169 -11.86 19.42 -18.27
C GLU A 169 -10.35 19.37 -17.99
N VAL A 170 -9.86 20.29 -17.14
CA VAL A 170 -8.42 20.43 -16.85
C VAL A 170 -7.87 19.18 -16.17
N ARG A 171 -6.78 18.65 -16.71
CA ARG A 171 -6.11 17.46 -16.15
C ARG A 171 -4.62 17.40 -16.47
N ALA A 172 -3.92 16.61 -15.66
CA ALA A 172 -2.55 16.19 -15.91
C ALA A 172 -2.45 14.66 -15.92
N LYS A 173 -1.57 14.12 -16.77
CA LYS A 173 -1.28 12.69 -16.85
C LYS A 173 0.21 12.46 -17.00
N LEU A 174 0.76 11.57 -16.18
CA LEU A 174 2.06 10.96 -16.38
C LEU A 174 1.84 9.48 -16.68
N SER A 175 2.35 9.00 -17.82
CA SER A 175 2.11 7.63 -18.27
C SER A 175 3.32 6.99 -18.97
N SER A 176 3.40 5.67 -18.85
CA SER A 176 4.31 4.81 -19.62
C SER A 176 3.47 3.71 -20.27
N GLU A 177 3.70 3.42 -21.56
CA GLU A 177 2.88 2.47 -22.32
C GLU A 177 2.97 1.00 -21.82
N PRO A 178 4.11 0.47 -21.32
CA PRO A 178 4.17 -0.86 -20.70
C PRO A 178 3.22 -1.00 -19.51
N GLY A 179 2.26 -1.93 -19.63
CA GLY A 179 1.17 -2.12 -18.66
C GLY A 179 0.29 -0.89 -18.47
N LYS A 180 0.41 0.10 -19.38
CA LYS A 180 -0.13 1.46 -19.30
C LYS A 180 -0.10 1.98 -17.88
N THR A 181 1.07 2.03 -17.28
CA THR A 181 1.23 2.53 -15.91
C THR A 181 1.01 4.03 -15.89
N GLN A 182 0.09 4.55 -15.07
CA GLN A 182 -0.31 5.97 -15.11
C GLN A 182 -0.57 6.56 -13.72
N LEU A 183 -0.21 7.84 -13.58
CA LEU A 183 -0.80 8.76 -12.63
C LEU A 183 -1.66 9.77 -13.40
N ASN A 184 -2.97 9.74 -13.18
CA ASN A 184 -3.95 10.66 -13.75
C ASN A 184 -4.48 11.59 -12.65
N GLN A 185 -4.62 12.88 -12.94
CA GLN A 185 -5.06 13.90 -11.97
C GLN A 185 -6.01 14.92 -12.62
N GLY A 186 -7.05 15.35 -11.91
CA GLY A 186 -8.04 16.34 -12.38
C GLY A 186 -9.27 15.69 -12.98
N TYR A 187 -9.69 16.14 -14.17
CA TYR A 187 -10.81 15.59 -14.92
C TYR A 187 -10.38 14.40 -15.77
N LEU A 188 -10.64 13.17 -15.34
CA LEU A 188 -10.13 11.97 -16.01
C LEU A 188 -11.01 11.67 -17.23
N THR A 189 -10.39 11.51 -18.40
CA THR A 189 -11.07 11.20 -19.66
C THR A 189 -10.36 10.09 -20.44
N HIS A 190 -11.09 9.41 -21.32
CA HIS A 190 -10.49 8.65 -22.42
C HIS A 190 -9.69 9.57 -23.37
N PRO A 191 -8.80 9.03 -24.24
CA PRO A 191 -8.03 9.84 -25.18
C PRO A 191 -8.92 10.79 -26.00
N ARG A 192 -8.52 12.06 -26.08
CA ARG A 192 -9.27 13.10 -26.80
C ARG A 192 -9.10 12.90 -28.31
N SER A 193 -10.21 12.89 -29.04
CA SER A 193 -10.22 12.84 -30.50
C SER A 193 -11.17 13.89 -31.04
N ASN A 194 -10.74 14.62 -32.08
CA ASN A 194 -11.49 15.73 -32.65
C ASN A 194 -11.93 16.78 -31.61
N GLY A 195 -11.06 17.07 -30.63
CA GLY A 195 -11.33 18.03 -29.55
C GLY A 195 -12.28 17.53 -28.46
N LYS A 196 -12.79 16.30 -28.55
CA LYS A 196 -13.76 15.71 -27.61
C LYS A 196 -13.19 14.50 -26.89
N ALA A 197 -13.56 14.32 -25.63
CA ALA A 197 -13.18 13.16 -24.83
C ALA A 197 -14.39 12.65 -24.03
N GLN A 198 -14.45 11.35 -23.78
CA GLN A 198 -15.44 10.79 -22.85
C GLN A 198 -14.89 10.83 -21.41
N PRO A 199 -15.65 11.36 -20.44
CA PRO A 199 -15.26 11.34 -19.03
C PRO A 199 -15.18 9.91 -18.49
N ARG A 200 -14.27 9.67 -17.55
CA ARG A 200 -14.12 8.39 -16.83
C ARG A 200 -14.01 8.53 -15.31
N GLY A 201 -13.89 9.75 -14.79
CA GLY A 201 -13.83 10.01 -13.35
C GLY A 201 -13.26 11.40 -13.04
N ASP A 202 -13.24 11.72 -11.74
CA ASP A 202 -12.72 12.97 -11.20
C ASP A 202 -11.80 12.67 -10.01
N GLY A 203 -10.74 13.45 -9.84
CA GLY A 203 -9.78 13.30 -8.73
C GLY A 203 -8.43 12.78 -9.21
N PHE A 204 -7.97 11.65 -8.66
CA PHE A 204 -6.72 11.02 -9.09
C PHE A 204 -6.88 9.52 -9.28
N GLU A 205 -6.07 8.95 -10.18
CA GLU A 205 -5.94 7.50 -10.33
C GLU A 205 -4.46 7.14 -10.51
N LEU A 206 -4.00 6.20 -9.69
CA LEU A 206 -2.76 5.46 -9.90
C LEU A 206 -3.12 4.06 -10.40
N ARG A 207 -2.75 3.72 -11.65
CA ARG A 207 -3.06 2.41 -12.26
C ARG A 207 -1.86 1.76 -12.92
N THR A 208 -1.90 0.43 -12.98
CA THR A 208 -1.03 -0.40 -13.81
C THR A 208 -1.70 -1.76 -14.02
N ASP A 209 -1.44 -2.41 -15.16
CA ASP A 209 -1.81 -3.82 -15.36
C ASP A 209 -0.77 -4.77 -14.74
N GLN A 210 0.31 -4.23 -14.17
CA GLN A 210 1.42 -4.96 -13.56
C GLN A 210 1.39 -4.86 -12.02
N HIS A 211 2.46 -5.30 -11.36
CA HIS A 211 2.60 -5.15 -9.92
C HIS A 211 2.73 -3.67 -9.52
N GLY A 212 2.00 -3.28 -8.47
CA GLY A 212 2.09 -1.97 -7.83
C GLY A 212 2.58 -2.08 -6.39
N ALA A 213 3.29 -1.05 -5.91
CA ALA A 213 3.69 -0.95 -4.51
C ALA A 213 3.57 0.50 -4.03
N ILE A 214 2.96 0.69 -2.86
CA ILE A 214 2.99 1.95 -2.09
C ILE A 214 3.78 1.63 -0.83
N ARG A 215 4.93 2.30 -0.64
CA ARG A 215 5.82 2.08 0.50
C ARG A 215 6.14 3.42 1.15
N ALA A 216 5.90 3.51 2.46
CA ALA A 216 6.22 4.68 3.25
C ALA A 216 6.88 4.24 4.57
N GLY A 217 8.18 4.51 4.70
CA GLY A 217 9.00 4.06 5.84
C GLY A 217 8.62 4.71 7.18
N HIS A 218 7.91 5.83 7.12
CA HIS A 218 7.33 6.51 8.27
C HIS A 218 5.81 6.37 8.34
N GLY A 219 5.26 5.36 7.64
CA GLY A 219 3.84 5.00 7.67
C GLY A 219 2.99 5.61 6.56
N LEU A 220 1.78 5.09 6.38
CA LEU A 220 0.82 5.41 5.31
C LEU A 220 -0.58 5.69 5.89
N LEU A 221 -1.12 6.88 5.60
CA LEU A 221 -2.51 7.24 5.88
C LEU A 221 -3.35 7.10 4.61
N LEU A 222 -4.36 6.24 4.64
CA LEU A 222 -5.39 6.13 3.60
C LEU A 222 -6.72 6.59 4.21
N SER A 223 -7.17 7.78 3.82
CA SER A 223 -8.35 8.41 4.42
C SER A 223 -9.30 8.98 3.36
N THR A 224 -10.60 8.95 3.67
CA THR A 224 -11.66 9.68 2.96
C THR A 224 -12.13 10.93 3.72
N GLU A 225 -11.39 11.35 4.75
CA GLU A 225 -11.61 12.61 5.45
C GLU A 225 -11.32 13.81 4.54
N ALA A 226 -12.25 14.77 4.52
CA ALA A 226 -12.13 15.93 3.64
C ALA A 226 -11.03 16.90 4.13
N GLN A 227 -10.09 17.22 3.24
CA GLN A 227 -9.15 18.34 3.38
C GLN A 227 -9.28 19.27 2.17
N ASN A 228 -10.38 20.03 2.14
CA ASN A 228 -10.72 20.90 1.02
C ASN A 228 -9.60 21.89 0.72
N GLY A 229 -9.18 21.97 -0.55
CA GLY A 229 -8.09 22.85 -0.98
C GLY A 229 -6.72 22.50 -0.39
N ALA A 230 -6.51 21.24 0.03
CA ALA A 230 -5.30 20.80 0.74
C ALA A 230 -5.02 21.64 2.00
N ALA A 231 -6.07 22.10 2.68
CA ALA A 231 -5.95 22.83 3.93
C ALA A 231 -5.52 21.90 5.07
N GLY A 232 -4.62 22.38 5.93
CA GLY A 232 -4.10 21.63 7.07
C GLY A 232 -2.80 20.88 6.77
N LYS A 233 -2.47 19.89 7.60
CA LYS A 233 -1.27 19.07 7.45
C LYS A 233 -1.57 17.85 6.57
N GLN A 234 -0.58 17.42 5.79
CA GLN A 234 -0.66 16.19 4.97
C GLN A 234 -1.13 14.96 5.76
N LEU A 235 -0.74 14.88 7.04
CA LEU A 235 -1.07 13.77 7.95
C LEU A 235 -2.13 14.13 9.00
N ALA A 236 -2.94 15.19 8.81
CA ALA A 236 -4.04 15.47 9.73
C ALA A 236 -5.04 14.31 9.72
N ARG A 237 -5.46 13.88 10.91
CA ARG A 237 -6.07 12.56 11.16
C ARG A 237 -6.92 12.52 12.43
N ASP A 238 -7.52 13.65 12.78
CA ASP A 238 -8.23 13.86 14.04
C ASP A 238 -9.40 12.86 14.20
N HIS A 239 -10.06 12.50 13.09
CA HIS A 239 -11.11 11.47 13.12
C HIS A 239 -10.53 10.10 13.45
N ALA A 240 -9.45 9.68 12.77
CA ALA A 240 -8.79 8.41 13.03
C ALA A 240 -8.28 8.29 14.47
N GLN A 241 -7.70 9.37 15.01
CA GLN A 241 -7.30 9.46 16.42
C GLN A 241 -8.50 9.30 17.35
N SER A 242 -9.57 10.06 17.11
CA SER A 242 -10.79 10.00 17.92
C SER A 242 -11.43 8.61 17.92
N GLN A 243 -11.46 7.91 16.77
CA GLN A 243 -11.98 6.56 16.67
C GLN A 243 -11.13 5.54 17.43
N LEU A 244 -9.79 5.65 17.35
CA LEU A 244 -8.88 4.76 18.05
C LEU A 244 -8.90 5.01 19.57
N ASP A 245 -8.99 6.26 20.01
CA ASP A 245 -9.13 6.63 21.42
C ASP A 245 -10.44 6.10 22.01
N ALA A 246 -11.55 6.22 21.27
CA ALA A 246 -12.84 5.68 21.70
C ALA A 246 -12.84 4.14 21.76
N ALA A 247 -12.15 3.48 20.83
CA ALA A 247 -11.95 2.03 20.87
C ALA A 247 -11.13 1.60 22.10
N LEU A 248 -10.03 2.32 22.39
CA LEU A 248 -9.22 2.09 23.58
C LEU A 248 -10.03 2.27 24.87
N SER A 249 -10.79 3.36 24.97
CA SER A 249 -11.62 3.66 26.15
C SER A 249 -12.68 2.57 26.38
N LEU A 250 -13.40 2.16 25.33
CA LEU A 250 -14.39 1.08 25.42
C LEU A 250 -13.75 -0.24 25.89
N SER A 251 -12.61 -0.59 25.31
CA SER A 251 -11.85 -1.77 25.69
C SER A 251 -11.40 -1.74 27.14
N GLN A 252 -10.89 -0.61 27.63
CA GLN A 252 -10.46 -0.45 29.03
C GLN A 252 -11.65 -0.55 29.99
N SER A 253 -12.74 0.16 29.73
CA SER A 253 -13.92 0.13 30.60
C SER A 253 -14.56 -1.27 30.67
N LEU A 254 -14.70 -1.96 29.54
CA LEU A 254 -15.25 -3.32 29.54
C LEU A 254 -14.30 -4.33 30.19
N ALA A 255 -12.99 -4.20 29.98
CA ALA A 255 -12.00 -5.06 30.63
C ALA A 255 -12.02 -4.91 32.15
N GLU A 256 -12.10 -3.67 32.66
CA GLU A 256 -12.20 -3.42 34.10
C GLU A 256 -13.43 -4.10 34.72
N VAL A 257 -14.60 -3.96 34.08
CA VAL A 257 -15.83 -4.62 34.54
C VAL A 257 -15.71 -6.14 34.45
N ALA A 258 -15.14 -6.67 33.37
CA ALA A 258 -14.93 -8.11 33.16
C ALA A 258 -14.03 -8.69 34.25
N THR A 259 -12.86 -8.09 34.51
CA THR A 259 -11.94 -8.50 35.57
C THR A 259 -12.60 -8.43 36.95
N GLY A 260 -13.39 -7.39 37.22
CA GLY A 260 -14.17 -7.28 38.47
C GLY A 260 -15.22 -8.37 38.65
N GLN A 261 -15.65 -9.03 37.56
CA GLN A 261 -16.58 -10.17 37.53
C GLN A 261 -15.86 -11.50 37.30
N LEU A 262 -14.56 -11.57 37.64
CA LEU A 262 -13.73 -12.78 37.58
C LEU A 262 -13.47 -13.33 36.16
N ALA A 263 -13.73 -12.55 35.11
CA ALA A 263 -13.29 -12.88 33.75
C ALA A 263 -11.79 -12.52 33.55
N ASP A 264 -11.21 -12.98 32.44
CA ASP A 264 -9.79 -12.77 32.17
C ASP A 264 -9.50 -11.29 31.84
N THR A 265 -8.33 -10.83 32.28
CA THR A 265 -7.87 -9.46 32.06
C THR A 265 -7.39 -9.30 30.62
N MET A 266 -7.85 -8.24 29.94
CA MET A 266 -7.42 -7.91 28.58
C MET A 266 -6.22 -6.94 28.59
N GLU A 267 -5.14 -7.27 27.86
CA GLU A 267 -3.93 -6.44 27.66
C GLU A 267 -4.22 -5.18 26.81
N THR A 268 -4.92 -4.19 27.36
CA THR A 268 -5.20 -2.91 26.69
C THR A 268 -4.07 -1.89 26.84
N GLY A 269 -3.38 -1.94 27.97
CA GLY A 269 -2.31 -1.03 28.37
C GLY A 269 -0.93 -1.71 28.45
N PRO A 270 0.06 -1.04 29.07
CA PRO A 270 1.43 -1.56 29.15
C PRO A 270 1.55 -2.78 30.07
N ASP A 271 0.62 -3.00 30.99
CA ASP A 271 0.71 -4.12 31.92
C ASP A 271 0.54 -5.44 31.16
N GLY A 272 1.56 -6.30 31.21
CA GLY A 272 1.49 -7.65 30.65
C GLY A 272 0.63 -8.57 31.52
N ILE A 273 0.09 -9.63 30.92
CA ILE A 273 -0.73 -10.64 31.59
C ILE A 273 -0.17 -12.04 31.32
N LYS A 274 -0.01 -12.83 32.39
CA LYS A 274 0.47 -14.21 32.36
C LYS A 274 -0.66 -15.19 31.99
N PRO A 275 -0.33 -16.44 31.64
CA PRO A 275 -1.35 -17.47 31.37
C PRO A 275 -2.27 -17.77 32.56
N ASP A 276 -1.86 -17.46 33.79
CA ASP A 276 -2.66 -17.59 35.02
C ASP A 276 -3.47 -16.32 35.35
N ASN A 277 -3.61 -15.40 34.39
CA ASN A 277 -4.28 -14.10 34.51
C ASN A 277 -3.61 -13.14 35.53
N GLY A 278 -2.40 -13.46 36.02
CA GLY A 278 -1.58 -12.60 36.86
C GLY A 278 -0.84 -11.51 36.06
N LYS A 279 -0.37 -10.46 36.75
CA LYS A 279 0.44 -9.39 36.12
C LYS A 279 1.81 -9.90 35.66
N ASP A 280 2.24 -9.46 34.48
CA ASP A 280 3.50 -9.81 33.82
C ASP A 280 4.33 -8.58 33.41
N GLY A 281 4.71 -7.76 34.40
CA GLY A 281 5.53 -6.57 34.16
C GLY A 281 4.88 -5.58 33.19
N LYS A 282 5.69 -4.68 32.61
CA LYS A 282 5.23 -3.74 31.57
C LYS A 282 5.89 -4.05 30.23
N LYS A 283 5.12 -3.92 29.15
CA LYS A 283 5.55 -4.00 27.76
C LYS A 283 5.46 -2.61 27.13
N ASP A 284 6.47 -2.24 26.34
CA ASP A 284 6.54 -0.91 25.71
C ASP A 284 5.65 -0.79 24.46
N SER A 285 5.28 -1.92 23.85
CA SER A 285 4.52 -1.97 22.59
C SER A 285 3.69 -3.26 22.47
N GLY A 286 2.91 -3.37 21.39
CA GLY A 286 2.09 -4.54 21.09
C GLY A 286 0.70 -4.53 21.74
N HIS A 287 0.39 -3.52 22.55
CA HIS A 287 -0.92 -3.30 23.18
C HIS A 287 -1.66 -2.10 22.56
N LEU A 288 -2.98 -2.02 22.79
CA LEU A 288 -3.86 -1.04 22.12
C LEU A 288 -3.50 0.42 22.47
N GLN A 289 -3.15 0.71 23.73
CA GLN A 289 -2.73 2.05 24.15
C GLN A 289 -1.46 2.53 23.42
N HIS A 290 -0.51 1.64 23.12
CA HIS A 290 0.68 1.99 22.35
C HIS A 290 0.32 2.38 20.92
N HIS A 291 -0.61 1.68 20.28
CA HIS A 291 -1.11 2.06 18.95
C HIS A 291 -1.74 3.46 18.95
N ALA A 292 -2.56 3.78 19.95
CA ALA A 292 -3.15 5.12 20.09
C ALA A 292 -2.06 6.19 20.28
N ALA A 293 -1.14 5.97 21.22
CA ALA A 293 -0.03 6.89 21.49
C ALA A 293 0.87 7.09 20.26
N ALA A 294 1.18 6.02 19.53
CA ALA A 294 1.96 6.08 18.29
C ALA A 294 1.26 6.93 17.22
N LEU A 295 -0.07 6.79 17.05
CA LEU A 295 -0.85 7.59 16.10
C LEU A 295 -0.89 9.08 16.46
N HIS A 296 -0.97 9.40 17.75
CA HIS A 296 -0.84 10.78 18.26
C HIS A 296 0.55 11.36 17.97
N ALA A 297 1.60 10.61 18.29
CA ALA A 297 2.99 11.02 18.11
C ALA A 297 3.48 10.99 16.65
N TRP A 298 2.69 10.48 15.70
CA TRP A 298 3.19 9.99 14.42
C TRP A 298 3.91 11.04 13.54
N GLU A 299 3.57 12.33 13.66
CA GLU A 299 4.24 13.40 12.91
C GLU A 299 5.49 13.95 13.60
N ALA A 300 5.85 13.48 14.80
CA ALA A 300 6.96 14.03 15.55
C ALA A 300 8.29 13.86 14.81
N GLY A 301 9.06 14.96 14.70
CA GLY A 301 10.29 15.03 13.91
C GLY A 301 10.09 15.18 12.39
N SER A 302 8.86 15.38 11.90
CA SER A 302 8.59 15.75 10.50
C SER A 302 8.76 17.25 10.26
N ASN A 303 8.72 17.69 8.99
CA ASN A 303 8.70 19.11 8.63
C ASN A 303 7.44 19.87 9.14
N THR A 304 6.45 19.16 9.68
CA THR A 304 5.22 19.70 10.26
C THR A 304 5.19 19.70 11.80
N ASP A 305 6.24 19.20 12.45
CA ASP A 305 6.47 19.29 13.90
C ASP A 305 7.76 20.08 14.21
N LYS A 306 7.78 21.35 13.77
CA LYS A 306 8.95 22.22 13.93
C LYS A 306 9.28 22.55 15.39
N ASP A 307 8.28 22.54 16.25
CA ASP A 307 8.43 22.86 17.66
C ASP A 307 8.78 21.63 18.53
N GLY A 308 8.78 20.42 17.95
CA GLY A 308 9.00 19.17 18.69
C GLY A 308 7.95 18.92 19.77
N LYS A 309 6.71 19.40 19.56
CA LYS A 309 5.64 19.39 20.58
C LYS A 309 4.67 18.23 20.40
N THR A 310 4.69 17.54 19.26
CA THR A 310 3.75 16.45 18.96
C THR A 310 3.94 15.25 19.91
N ALA A 311 5.16 14.96 20.39
CA ALA A 311 5.38 13.93 21.40
C ALA A 311 6.61 14.23 22.26
N LYS A 312 6.50 13.99 23.58
CA LYS A 312 7.62 14.10 24.54
C LYS A 312 8.26 12.75 24.84
N ASP A 313 7.43 11.73 25.06
CA ASP A 313 7.85 10.42 25.61
C ASP A 313 7.61 9.24 24.65
N GLN A 314 6.98 9.49 23.50
CA GLN A 314 6.69 8.49 22.47
C GLN A 314 7.48 8.81 21.19
N ALA A 315 8.11 7.80 20.60
CA ALA A 315 8.80 7.98 19.31
C ALA A 315 7.78 8.31 18.19
N GLY A 316 8.07 9.35 17.41
CA GLY A 316 7.32 9.69 16.20
C GLY A 316 7.71 8.86 14.99
N GLN A 317 7.06 9.14 13.84
CA GLN A 317 7.39 8.52 12.55
C GLN A 317 7.37 6.99 12.53
N GLN A 318 6.59 6.40 13.45
CA GLN A 318 6.30 4.96 13.49
C GLN A 318 5.70 4.52 12.15
N PRO A 319 6.05 3.34 11.61
CA PRO A 319 5.58 2.85 10.31
C PRO A 319 4.14 2.31 10.40
N LEU A 320 3.18 3.17 10.74
CA LEU A 320 1.76 2.82 10.88
C LEU A 320 1.06 2.76 9.52
N LEU A 321 0.10 1.84 9.36
CA LEU A 321 -0.90 1.90 8.29
C LEU A 321 -2.26 2.23 8.91
N ILE A 322 -2.82 3.39 8.58
CA ILE A 322 -4.12 3.85 9.08
C ILE A 322 -5.11 3.90 7.94
N LEU A 323 -6.22 3.17 8.09
CA LEU A 323 -7.37 3.21 7.21
C LEU A 323 -8.49 3.96 7.94
N SER A 324 -8.94 5.09 7.38
CA SER A 324 -9.96 5.94 8.01
C SER A 324 -11.04 6.31 7.00
N GLY A 325 -12.30 6.17 7.40
CA GLY A 325 -13.42 6.46 6.51
C GLY A 325 -14.67 6.81 7.32
N PRO A 326 -15.03 8.10 7.45
CA PRO A 326 -16.18 8.52 8.26
C PRO A 326 -17.52 7.89 7.86
N ALA A 327 -17.64 7.44 6.59
CA ALA A 327 -18.82 6.75 6.05
C ALA A 327 -18.71 5.21 6.06
N GLY A 328 -17.63 4.64 6.62
CA GLY A 328 -17.39 3.21 6.70
C GLY A 328 -16.24 2.71 5.81
N ILE A 329 -15.82 1.47 6.07
CA ILE A 329 -14.75 0.76 5.34
C ILE A 329 -15.26 -0.66 5.03
N ALA A 330 -15.09 -1.11 3.78
CA ALA A 330 -15.35 -2.49 3.37
C ALA A 330 -14.05 -3.16 2.92
N SER A 331 -13.79 -4.38 3.40
CA SER A 331 -12.68 -5.22 2.96
C SER A 331 -13.25 -6.52 2.41
N LEU A 332 -13.13 -6.73 1.10
CA LEU A 332 -13.88 -7.74 0.35
C LEU A 332 -12.94 -8.54 -0.57
N THR A 333 -13.24 -9.83 -0.78
CA THR A 333 -12.52 -10.72 -1.71
C THR A 333 -13.41 -11.90 -2.08
N GLU A 334 -13.26 -12.44 -3.28
CA GLU A 334 -13.98 -13.66 -3.71
C GLU A 334 -13.35 -14.95 -3.15
N GLN A 335 -12.08 -14.89 -2.77
CA GLN A 335 -11.31 -16.03 -2.28
C GLN A 335 -11.23 -15.98 -0.75
N SER A 336 -10.02 -15.83 -0.21
CA SER A 336 -9.76 -15.81 1.24
C SER A 336 -9.30 -14.43 1.71
N GLN A 337 -9.75 -14.04 2.90
CA GLN A 337 -9.22 -12.93 3.67
C GLN A 337 -8.48 -13.50 4.89
N THR A 338 -7.30 -12.97 5.20
CA THR A 338 -6.51 -13.37 6.37
C THR A 338 -6.10 -12.14 7.15
N ILE A 339 -6.41 -12.12 8.45
CA ILE A 339 -6.03 -11.06 9.39
C ILE A 339 -5.17 -11.73 10.46
N SER A 340 -3.93 -11.27 10.62
CA SER A 340 -2.96 -11.85 11.56
C SER A 340 -2.17 -10.74 12.24
N ALA A 341 -1.93 -10.91 13.53
CA ALA A 341 -1.10 -10.04 14.35
C ALA A 341 -0.10 -10.92 15.12
N GLY A 342 1.14 -10.44 15.27
CA GLY A 342 2.17 -11.13 16.04
C GLY A 342 2.02 -10.96 17.56
N SER A 343 1.32 -9.93 18.01
CA SER A 343 0.97 -9.69 19.42
C SER A 343 -0.53 -9.84 19.66
N ASN A 344 -1.29 -8.77 19.44
CA ASN A 344 -2.71 -8.68 19.80
C ASN A 344 -3.57 -8.35 18.57
N LEU A 345 -4.68 -9.07 18.41
CA LEU A 345 -5.73 -8.75 17.45
C LEU A 345 -6.94 -8.19 18.19
N ASN A 346 -7.19 -6.89 18.05
CA ASN A 346 -8.30 -6.20 18.69
C ASN A 346 -9.43 -5.96 17.68
N LEU A 347 -10.61 -6.56 17.91
CA LEU A 347 -11.82 -6.36 17.10
C LEU A 347 -12.86 -5.65 17.96
N ILE A 348 -13.04 -4.35 17.73
CA ILE A 348 -13.80 -3.47 18.63
C ILE A 348 -14.92 -2.81 17.84
N ALA A 349 -16.15 -2.89 18.36
CA ALA A 349 -17.30 -2.17 17.85
C ALA A 349 -18.00 -1.45 19.01
N GLN A 350 -18.32 -0.16 18.83
CA GLN A 350 -19.01 0.61 19.86
C GLN A 350 -20.47 0.20 20.08
N ARG A 351 -21.05 -0.53 19.14
CA ARG A 351 -22.45 -0.97 19.20
C ARG A 351 -22.56 -2.48 19.14
N ASP A 352 -22.42 -3.05 17.94
CA ASP A 352 -22.61 -4.49 17.70
C ASP A 352 -21.41 -5.06 16.94
N SER A 353 -20.87 -6.18 17.41
CA SER A 353 -19.98 -7.03 16.63
C SER A 353 -20.78 -8.22 16.10
N ASN A 354 -20.74 -8.43 14.78
CA ASN A 354 -21.50 -9.48 14.11
C ASN A 354 -20.54 -10.41 13.35
N GLU A 355 -20.50 -11.68 13.76
CA GLU A 355 -19.75 -12.73 13.07
C GLU A 355 -20.72 -13.72 12.44
N THR A 356 -20.76 -13.77 11.11
CA THR A 356 -21.63 -14.69 10.36
C THR A 356 -20.80 -15.60 9.48
N THR A 357 -21.03 -16.91 9.57
CA THR A 357 -20.34 -17.90 8.73
C THR A 357 -21.32 -18.85 8.08
N GLY A 358 -21.19 -19.08 6.77
CA GLY A 358 -22.11 -19.94 6.02
C GLY A 358 -21.97 -21.45 6.28
N ARG A 359 -20.88 -21.90 6.92
CA ARG A 359 -20.62 -23.34 7.13
C ARG A 359 -20.15 -23.71 8.54
N ARG A 360 -19.04 -23.14 9.01
CA ARG A 360 -18.45 -23.46 10.33
C ARG A 360 -17.77 -22.23 10.91
N TRP A 361 -18.04 -21.95 12.18
CA TRP A 361 -17.25 -21.03 12.98
C TRP A 361 -16.31 -21.87 13.88
N LEU A 362 -15.00 -21.68 13.73
CA LEU A 362 -13.98 -22.42 14.46
C LEU A 362 -13.12 -21.44 15.23
N HIS A 363 -13.14 -21.53 16.56
CA HIS A 363 -12.37 -20.66 17.45
C HIS A 363 -11.41 -21.53 18.27
N ASN A 364 -10.15 -21.61 17.83
CA ASN A 364 -9.11 -22.40 18.48
C ASN A 364 -8.19 -21.47 19.27
N VAL A 365 -8.12 -21.64 20.60
CA VAL A 365 -7.31 -20.80 21.48
C VAL A 365 -6.28 -21.64 22.22
N GLY A 366 -5.06 -21.11 22.34
CA GLY A 366 -3.92 -21.85 22.88
C GLY A 366 -3.90 -21.99 24.40
N GLN A 367 -4.51 -21.05 25.14
CA GLN A 367 -4.47 -21.02 26.60
C GLN A 367 -5.87 -20.97 27.21
N HIS A 368 -6.62 -19.88 27.04
CA HIS A 368 -7.90 -19.68 27.71
C HIS A 368 -8.92 -18.98 26.81
N ILE A 369 -10.21 -19.28 27.02
CA ILE A 369 -11.34 -18.56 26.41
C ILE A 369 -12.11 -17.90 27.55
N SER A 370 -12.24 -16.57 27.52
CA SER A 370 -13.06 -15.81 28.45
C SER A 370 -14.21 -15.11 27.71
N LEU A 371 -15.45 -15.47 28.05
CA LEU A 371 -16.66 -14.87 27.46
C LEU A 371 -17.43 -14.12 28.54
N PHE A 372 -17.35 -12.80 28.49
CA PHE A 372 -18.00 -11.92 29.45
C PHE A 372 -19.13 -11.11 28.80
N VAL A 373 -20.25 -10.98 29.51
CA VAL A 373 -21.37 -10.10 29.12
C VAL A 373 -21.78 -9.28 30.33
N ALA A 374 -21.63 -7.95 30.25
CA ALA A 374 -22.06 -7.04 31.33
C ALA A 374 -23.58 -7.08 31.58
N GLY A 375 -24.35 -7.36 30.51
CA GLY A 375 -25.79 -7.59 30.57
C GLY A 375 -26.62 -6.31 30.62
N VAL A 376 -27.94 -6.49 30.46
CA VAL A 376 -28.96 -5.46 30.67
C VAL A 376 -29.92 -6.00 31.71
N LYS A 377 -30.29 -5.18 32.69
CA LYS A 377 -31.19 -5.58 33.77
C LYS A 377 -32.49 -6.17 33.20
N ASP A 378 -32.92 -7.29 33.76
CA ASP A 378 -34.14 -8.02 33.39
C ASP A 378 -34.19 -8.51 31.92
N GLN A 379 -33.03 -8.66 31.27
CA GLN A 379 -32.90 -9.20 29.90
C GLN A 379 -32.00 -10.43 29.85
N ILE A 380 -32.16 -11.24 28.81
CA ILE A 380 -31.27 -12.38 28.55
C ILE A 380 -29.93 -11.85 28.02
N ALA A 381 -28.86 -12.03 28.79
CA ALA A 381 -27.52 -11.55 28.44
C ALA A 381 -26.73 -12.53 27.53
N LEU A 382 -26.84 -13.85 27.76
CA LEU A 382 -26.10 -14.86 27.00
C LEU A 382 -27.04 -15.94 26.46
N LYS A 383 -26.85 -16.30 25.17
CA LYS A 383 -27.58 -17.39 24.50
C LYS A 383 -26.61 -18.30 23.77
N LEU A 384 -26.61 -19.58 24.12
CA LEU A 384 -25.88 -20.64 23.41
C LEU A 384 -26.89 -21.67 22.92
N ILE A 385 -27.29 -21.56 21.65
CA ILE A 385 -28.43 -22.30 21.09
C ILE A 385 -27.99 -23.06 19.85
N ALA A 386 -28.18 -24.39 19.85
CA ALA A 386 -28.13 -25.20 18.65
C ALA A 386 -29.56 -25.54 18.21
N ALA A 387 -29.98 -25.05 17.05
CA ALA A 387 -31.33 -25.33 16.52
C ALA A 387 -31.54 -26.82 16.20
N LYS A 388 -30.46 -27.50 15.76
CA LYS A 388 -30.41 -28.94 15.49
C LYS A 388 -29.04 -29.48 15.87
N GLY A 389 -28.96 -30.77 16.14
CA GLY A 389 -27.72 -31.45 16.50
C GLY A 389 -27.45 -31.46 18.00
N LYS A 390 -26.41 -32.20 18.39
CA LYS A 390 -26.01 -32.39 19.78
C LYS A 390 -25.18 -31.20 20.26
N VAL A 391 -25.53 -30.63 21.41
CA VAL A 391 -24.64 -29.75 22.16
C VAL A 391 -23.75 -30.60 23.07
N GLN A 392 -22.44 -30.33 23.06
CA GLN A 392 -21.46 -31.05 23.87
C GLN A 392 -20.52 -30.03 24.51
N VAL A 393 -20.41 -30.08 25.85
CA VAL A 393 -19.52 -29.26 26.67
C VAL A 393 -18.71 -30.20 27.55
N GLN A 394 -17.38 -30.06 27.54
CA GLN A 394 -16.46 -30.98 28.22
C GLN A 394 -15.23 -30.25 28.76
N ALA A 395 -14.92 -30.46 30.03
CA ALA A 395 -13.58 -30.28 30.57
C ALA A 395 -12.89 -31.66 30.53
N GLN A 396 -12.00 -31.88 29.55
CA GLN A 396 -11.46 -33.22 29.27
C GLN A 396 -10.39 -33.69 30.27
N SER A 397 -9.74 -32.75 30.97
CA SER A 397 -8.69 -33.03 31.95
C SER A 397 -8.91 -32.36 33.31
N ASP A 398 -9.95 -31.54 33.47
CA ASP A 398 -10.16 -30.71 34.67
C ASP A 398 -11.64 -30.67 35.09
N ALA A 399 -11.93 -29.93 36.15
CA ALA A 399 -13.26 -29.71 36.68
C ALA A 399 -14.13 -28.88 35.71
N MET A 400 -15.44 -29.04 35.88
CA MET A 400 -16.45 -28.22 35.23
C MET A 400 -17.38 -27.67 36.31
N GLU A 401 -17.57 -26.36 36.31
CA GLU A 401 -18.47 -25.65 37.22
C GLU A 401 -19.61 -24.98 36.43
N ILE A 402 -20.83 -25.07 36.97
CA ILE A 402 -22.01 -24.37 36.45
C ILE A 402 -22.76 -23.80 37.65
N THR A 403 -22.68 -22.49 37.82
CA THR A 403 -23.20 -21.79 39.01
C THR A 403 -24.17 -20.68 38.60
N ALA A 404 -25.25 -20.52 39.36
CA ALA A 404 -26.23 -19.44 39.20
C ALA A 404 -26.57 -18.84 40.58
N ASP A 405 -26.66 -17.51 40.67
CA ASP A 405 -27.09 -16.79 41.88
C ASP A 405 -28.57 -17.02 42.22
N LYS A 406 -29.38 -17.27 41.18
CA LYS A 406 -30.79 -17.63 41.28
C LYS A 406 -30.98 -19.10 40.87
N ASP A 407 -32.15 -19.42 40.36
CA ASP A 407 -32.51 -20.78 39.99
C ASP A 407 -31.62 -21.34 38.87
N LEU A 408 -31.06 -22.53 39.11
CA LEU A 408 -30.46 -23.37 38.08
C LEU A 408 -31.49 -24.40 37.61
N THR A 409 -31.87 -24.35 36.33
CA THR A 409 -32.82 -25.29 35.73
C THR A 409 -32.12 -26.22 34.75
N ILE A 410 -32.18 -27.53 35.00
CA ILE A 410 -31.73 -28.59 34.08
C ILE A 410 -32.96 -29.38 33.66
N THR A 411 -33.23 -29.49 32.36
CA THR A 411 -34.46 -30.13 31.87
C THR A 411 -34.20 -30.95 30.61
N SER A 412 -34.75 -32.17 30.60
CA SER A 412 -34.92 -32.99 29.40
C SER A 412 -36.41 -33.14 29.13
N ALA A 413 -36.95 -32.39 28.15
CA ALA A 413 -38.40 -32.29 27.95
C ALA A 413 -39.03 -33.58 27.39
N LYS A 414 -38.26 -34.41 26.68
CA LYS A 414 -38.74 -35.65 26.03
C LYS A 414 -37.85 -36.87 26.29
N GLY A 415 -36.71 -36.67 26.94
CA GLY A 415 -35.71 -37.70 27.15
C GLY A 415 -35.46 -37.94 28.64
N LYS A 416 -34.28 -38.48 28.94
CA LYS A 416 -33.81 -38.68 30.31
C LYS A 416 -32.80 -37.61 30.73
N GLN A 417 -32.70 -37.39 32.03
CA GLN A 417 -31.58 -36.69 32.66
C GLN A 417 -30.68 -37.78 33.26
N GLN A 418 -29.38 -37.72 33.01
CA GLN A 418 -28.44 -38.75 33.45
C GLN A 418 -27.26 -38.08 34.16
N PHE A 419 -27.11 -38.40 35.45
CA PHE A 419 -26.03 -37.92 36.30
C PHE A 419 -25.18 -39.13 36.71
N ASN A 420 -23.97 -39.24 36.17
CA ASN A 420 -23.05 -40.33 36.47
C ASN A 420 -21.80 -39.77 37.17
N GLY A 421 -21.47 -40.28 38.35
CA GLY A 421 -20.23 -39.99 39.05
C GLY A 421 -19.42 -41.25 39.26
N LYS A 422 -18.11 -41.24 38.93
CA LYS A 422 -17.23 -42.39 39.18
C LYS A 422 -16.90 -42.56 40.67
N LYS A 423 -16.78 -41.46 41.41
CA LYS A 423 -16.43 -41.44 42.84
C LYS A 423 -17.64 -41.17 43.72
N GLU A 424 -18.41 -40.14 43.42
CA GLU A 424 -19.50 -39.68 44.27
C GLU A 424 -20.52 -38.89 43.45
N ILE A 425 -21.80 -39.02 43.80
CA ILE A 425 -22.87 -38.08 43.45
C ILE A 425 -23.44 -37.57 44.77
N LEU A 426 -23.49 -36.24 44.94
CA LEU A 426 -23.99 -35.59 46.14
C LEU A 426 -24.99 -34.50 45.75
N LEU A 427 -26.20 -34.58 46.28
CA LEU A 427 -27.26 -33.59 46.12
C LEU A 427 -27.58 -33.04 47.51
N THR A 428 -27.55 -31.71 47.69
CA THR A 428 -27.77 -31.09 49.00
C THR A 428 -28.76 -29.94 48.93
N SER A 429 -29.53 -29.72 50.01
CA SER A 429 -30.41 -28.55 50.17
C SER A 429 -30.74 -28.35 51.64
N GLY A 430 -30.48 -27.16 52.20
CA GLY A 430 -30.87 -26.80 53.57
C GLY A 430 -30.36 -27.76 54.67
N GLY A 431 -29.22 -28.42 54.46
CA GLY A 431 -28.67 -29.44 55.36
C GLY A 431 -29.15 -30.87 55.11
N ALA A 432 -30.20 -31.09 54.30
CA ALA A 432 -30.58 -32.42 53.81
C ALA A 432 -29.72 -32.83 52.61
N TYR A 433 -29.49 -34.14 52.45
CA TYR A 433 -28.75 -34.64 51.30
C TYR A 433 -29.12 -36.06 50.85
N VAL A 434 -28.82 -36.32 49.57
CA VAL A 434 -28.75 -37.65 48.97
C VAL A 434 -27.31 -37.85 48.49
N ARG A 435 -26.64 -38.88 48.99
CA ARG A 435 -25.28 -39.25 48.56
C ARG A 435 -25.26 -40.66 47.97
N ILE A 436 -24.62 -40.82 46.81
CA ILE A 436 -24.32 -42.11 46.20
C ILE A 436 -22.80 -42.25 46.10
N LYS A 437 -22.22 -43.21 46.83
CA LYS A 437 -20.77 -43.39 46.95
C LYS A 437 -20.42 -44.82 47.38
N ASP A 438 -19.39 -45.41 46.78
CA ASP A 438 -18.85 -46.74 47.14
C ASP A 438 -19.93 -47.84 47.23
N GLY A 439 -20.92 -47.81 46.33
CA GLY A 439 -22.05 -48.75 46.31
C GLY A 439 -23.13 -48.49 47.38
N LYS A 440 -23.05 -47.40 48.13
CA LYS A 440 -23.99 -47.01 49.19
C LYS A 440 -24.86 -45.83 48.76
N ILE A 441 -26.07 -45.78 49.30
CA ILE A 441 -26.99 -44.63 49.20
C ILE A 441 -27.23 -44.11 50.62
N GLU A 442 -26.92 -42.84 50.87
CA GLU A 442 -27.22 -42.15 52.14
C GLU A 442 -28.35 -41.14 51.91
N LEU A 443 -29.40 -41.22 52.74
CA LEU A 443 -30.56 -40.33 52.72
C LEU A 443 -30.73 -39.71 54.11
N HIS A 444 -30.15 -38.53 54.32
CA HIS A 444 -30.14 -37.88 55.63
C HIS A 444 -30.76 -36.48 55.55
N ALA A 445 -31.50 -36.10 56.60
CA ALA A 445 -32.06 -34.77 56.77
C ALA A 445 -32.07 -34.39 58.25
N PRO A 446 -31.88 -33.10 58.59
CA PRO A 446 -32.04 -32.61 59.97
C PRO A 446 -33.51 -32.64 60.43
N GLY A 447 -34.45 -32.60 59.49
CA GLY A 447 -35.88 -32.78 59.72
C GLY A 447 -36.36 -34.20 59.38
N THR A 448 -37.65 -34.33 59.07
CA THR A 448 -38.26 -35.61 58.69
C THR A 448 -37.86 -36.05 57.29
N VAL A 449 -37.44 -37.32 57.14
CA VAL A 449 -37.39 -38.01 55.84
C VAL A 449 -38.72 -38.75 55.65
N SER A 450 -39.55 -38.33 54.70
CA SER A 450 -40.88 -38.92 54.44
C SER A 450 -40.87 -39.75 53.16
N PHE A 451 -41.22 -41.04 53.27
CA PHE A 451 -41.43 -41.93 52.13
C PHE A 451 -42.94 -42.15 51.94
N LYS A 452 -43.46 -41.83 50.76
CA LYS A 452 -44.89 -41.98 50.42
C LYS A 452 -45.02 -42.85 49.16
N GLY A 453 -45.72 -43.98 49.29
CA GLY A 453 -45.98 -44.94 48.21
C GLY A 453 -46.98 -46.01 48.65
N GLY A 454 -47.66 -46.65 47.69
CA GLY A 454 -48.64 -47.72 47.97
C GLY A 454 -48.00 -49.07 48.35
N SER A 455 -46.71 -49.27 48.06
CA SER A 455 -45.91 -50.46 48.40
C SER A 455 -44.43 -50.07 48.44
N HIS A 456 -43.64 -50.74 49.29
CA HIS A 456 -42.17 -50.61 49.35
C HIS A 456 -41.56 -52.01 49.34
N ASP A 457 -40.80 -52.35 48.30
CA ASP A 457 -40.14 -53.64 48.14
C ASP A 457 -38.64 -53.52 48.46
N TRP A 458 -38.15 -54.40 49.34
CA TRP A 458 -36.77 -54.42 49.84
C TRP A 458 -36.14 -55.79 49.57
N SER A 459 -36.19 -56.23 48.30
CA SER A 459 -35.84 -57.58 47.82
C SER A 459 -34.33 -57.95 47.82
N GLY A 460 -33.49 -57.19 48.55
CA GLY A 460 -32.04 -57.38 48.57
C GLY A 460 -31.27 -56.48 47.58
N PRO A 461 -29.92 -56.56 47.55
CA PRO A 461 -29.07 -55.69 46.75
C PRO A 461 -29.07 -56.07 45.26
N ASP A 462 -28.93 -55.07 44.39
CA ASP A 462 -28.71 -55.20 42.94
C ASP A 462 -27.69 -54.15 42.47
N SER A 463 -27.17 -54.26 41.25
CA SER A 463 -26.17 -53.34 40.71
C SER A 463 -26.35 -53.05 39.22
N MET A 464 -25.95 -51.84 38.81
CA MET A 464 -25.92 -51.43 37.41
C MET A 464 -24.57 -50.77 37.12
N ASN A 465 -23.95 -51.12 35.99
CA ASN A 465 -22.68 -50.53 35.57
C ASN A 465 -22.89 -49.73 34.27
N ILE A 466 -22.43 -48.48 34.25
CA ILE A 466 -22.55 -47.58 33.09
C ILE A 466 -21.14 -47.21 32.62
N PRO A 467 -20.80 -47.41 31.34
CA PRO A 467 -19.51 -47.00 30.79
C PRO A 467 -19.29 -45.49 30.94
N MET A 468 -18.18 -45.11 31.57
CA MET A 468 -17.76 -43.71 31.68
C MET A 468 -17.09 -43.25 30.37
N PRO A 469 -17.20 -41.95 30.00
CA PRO A 469 -16.51 -41.42 28.83
C PRO A 469 -15.00 -41.58 28.95
N ILE A 470 -14.35 -41.97 27.85
CA ILE A 470 -12.90 -42.09 27.73
C ILE A 470 -12.42 -40.87 26.95
N PHE A 471 -11.60 -40.02 27.57
CA PHE A 471 -11.00 -38.87 26.92
C PHE A 471 -9.60 -39.22 26.38
N PRO A 472 -9.15 -38.55 25.30
CA PRO A 472 -7.78 -38.69 24.79
C PRO A 472 -6.77 -38.35 25.88
N LYS A 473 -5.69 -39.14 25.99
CA LYS A 473 -4.64 -38.96 27.01
C LYS A 473 -3.33 -38.38 26.46
N GLU A 474 -3.19 -38.24 25.15
CA GLU A 474 -1.95 -37.80 24.51
C GLU A 474 -2.13 -36.48 23.77
N VAL A 475 -1.28 -35.51 24.11
CA VAL A 475 -1.05 -34.31 23.32
C VAL A 475 -0.10 -34.68 22.18
N CYS A 476 -0.34 -34.18 20.96
CA CYS A 476 0.54 -34.43 19.82
C CYS A 476 1.93 -33.80 20.04
N ILE A 477 2.87 -34.56 20.62
CA ILE A 477 4.25 -34.13 20.87
C ILE A 477 4.94 -33.61 19.58
N PRO A 478 4.81 -34.25 18.41
CA PRO A 478 5.37 -33.71 17.17
C PRO A 478 4.76 -32.37 16.75
N CYS A 479 3.48 -32.12 17.05
CA CYS A 479 2.80 -30.85 16.74
C CYS A 479 3.28 -29.72 17.65
N LEU A 480 3.50 -30.01 18.94
CA LEU A 480 4.10 -29.08 19.90
C LEU A 480 5.53 -28.71 19.50
N LEU A 481 6.35 -29.71 19.15
CA LEU A 481 7.73 -29.47 18.72
C LEU A 481 7.85 -28.65 17.42
N ARG A 482 6.92 -28.83 16.47
CA ARG A 482 6.84 -27.98 15.26
C ARG A 482 6.41 -26.55 15.58
N SER A 483 5.46 -26.39 16.51
CA SER A 483 5.00 -25.07 16.95
C SER A 483 6.10 -24.29 17.66
N ALA A 484 6.87 -24.96 18.53
CA ALA A 484 8.02 -24.37 19.21
C ALA A 484 9.13 -23.91 18.25
N LYS A 485 9.40 -24.69 17.20
CA LYS A 485 10.38 -24.29 16.17
C LYS A 485 9.90 -23.13 15.28
N ALA A 486 8.60 -22.88 15.18
CA ALA A 486 8.01 -21.82 14.36
C ALA A 486 7.81 -20.50 15.12
N GLY A 487 8.23 -20.39 16.39
CA GLY A 487 8.02 -19.19 17.22
C GLY A 487 6.54 -18.97 17.60
N SER A 488 5.71 -20.01 17.54
CA SER A 488 4.30 -19.95 17.92
C SER A 488 4.16 -19.96 19.45
N ALA A 489 3.21 -19.17 19.98
CA ALA A 489 2.86 -19.09 21.40
C ALA A 489 2.51 -20.46 22.06
N PHE A 490 2.34 -21.51 21.26
CA PHE A 490 2.16 -22.89 21.74
C PHE A 490 3.37 -23.50 22.46
N SER A 491 4.53 -22.85 22.47
CA SER A 491 5.79 -23.42 22.98
C SER A 491 6.01 -23.33 24.49
N GLN A 492 5.12 -22.66 25.24
CA GLN A 492 5.29 -22.43 26.69
C GLN A 492 4.32 -23.21 27.58
N VAL A 493 3.52 -24.13 27.03
CA VAL A 493 2.59 -24.93 27.84
C VAL A 493 3.28 -26.24 28.26
N GLN A 494 3.75 -26.29 29.51
CA GLN A 494 4.12 -27.50 30.25
C GLN A 494 3.17 -27.69 31.42
#